data_AF-A0AA40KG29-F1
#
_entry.id   AF-A0AA40KG29-F1
#
_cell.length_a   1.000
_cell.length_b   1.000
_cell.length_c   1.000
_cell.angle_alpha   90.00
_cell.angle_beta   90.00
_cell.angle_gamma   90.00
#
_symmetry.space_group_name_H-M   'P 1'
#
loop_
_entity.id
_entity.type
_entity.pdbx_description
1 polymer ?
#
loop_
_entity_poly.entity_id
_entity_poly.type
_entity_poly.pdbx_seq_one_letter_code
_entity_poly.pdbx_strand_id
1 'polypeptide(L)'
;MSLGGGWLDCQNDGETLAITVHAKHEEKTESKSVYREYNREFLLPKGTNPESIKSSLSKDGVLTVEAPLPAIGTGEKLIPIAHQ
;
A
#
# COMPACT_ATOMS: atom_id res chain seq x y z
N MET A 1 -13.22 -11.65 11.85
CA MET A 1 -13.01 -10.39 12.60
C MET A 1 -13.70 -9.30 11.80
N SER A 2 -14.71 -8.61 12.33
CA SER A 2 -15.40 -7.53 11.59
C SER A 2 -14.61 -6.24 11.76
N LEU A 3 -14.01 -5.74 10.68
CA LEU A 3 -13.42 -4.40 10.65
C LEU A 3 -14.59 -3.40 10.60
N GLY A 4 -14.72 -2.56 11.63
CA GLY A 4 -15.81 -1.59 11.77
C GLY A 4 -15.72 -0.42 10.78
N GLY A 5 -14.66 -0.38 9.98
CA GLY A 5 -14.40 0.62 8.95
C GLY A 5 -12.89 0.75 8.73
N GLY A 6 -12.49 0.88 7.48
CA GLY A 6 -11.10 1.11 7.10
C GLY A 6 -11.03 1.58 5.65
N TRP A 7 -10.02 2.36 5.32
CA TRP A 7 -9.75 2.79 3.96
C TRP A 7 -8.27 2.59 3.62
N LEU A 8 -8.05 2.37 2.33
CA LEU A 8 -6.74 2.39 1.71
C LEU A 8 -6.60 3.71 0.98
N ASP A 9 -5.48 4.38 1.20
CA ASP A 9 -5.09 5.56 0.43
C ASP A 9 -3.81 5.25 -0.36
N CYS A 10 -3.71 5.84 -1.56
CA CYS A 10 -2.57 5.67 -2.46
C CYS A 10 -2.08 7.05 -2.88
N GLN A 11 -0.87 7.40 -2.46
CA GLN A 11 -0.28 8.73 -2.69
C GLN A 11 0.92 8.62 -3.61
N ASN A 12 0.96 9.47 -4.64
CA ASN A 12 2.08 9.58 -5.57
C ASN A 12 2.61 11.02 -5.55
N ASP A 13 3.84 11.20 -5.09
CA ASP A 13 4.51 12.51 -5.04
C ASP A 13 5.37 12.80 -6.28
N GLY A 14 5.36 11.90 -7.28
CA GLY A 14 6.14 11.99 -8.51
C GLY A 14 7.48 11.27 -8.45
N GLU A 15 7.94 10.86 -7.26
CA GLU A 15 9.18 10.11 -7.08
C GLU A 15 8.95 8.73 -6.48
N THR A 16 8.06 8.65 -5.48
CA THR A 16 7.69 7.45 -4.76
C THR A 16 6.18 7.29 -4.72
N LEU A 17 5.75 6.03 -4.62
CA LEU A 17 4.35 5.68 -4.46
C LEU A 17 4.19 5.08 -3.06
N ALA A 18 3.26 5.60 -2.27
CA ALA A 18 3.00 5.15 -0.91
C ALA A 18 1.57 4.60 -0.78
N ILE A 19 1.43 3.46 -0.10
CA ILE A 19 0.14 2.90 0.28
C ILE A 19 -0.03 3.05 1.79
N THR A 20 -1.08 3.73 2.19
CA THR A 20 -1.42 3.92 3.60
C THR A 20 -2.69 3.15 3.94
N VAL A 21 -2.57 2.29 4.94
CA VAL A 21 -3.65 1.45 5.46
C VAL A 21 -4.14 2.05 6.76
N HIS A 22 -5.41 2.43 6.80
CA HIS A 22 -6.11 2.82 8.03
C HIS A 22 -7.24 1.84 8.30
N ALA A 23 -7.22 1.18 9.45
CA ALA A 23 -8.28 0.27 9.86
C ALA A 23 -8.62 0.48 11.34
N LYS A 24 -9.93 0.49 11.62
CA LYS A 24 -10.47 0.62 12.98
C LYS A 24 -11.36 -0.57 13.28
N HIS A 25 -11.22 -1.09 14.49
CA HIS A 25 -12.07 -2.13 15.02
C HIS A 25 -12.58 -1.70 16.39
N GLU A 26 -13.90 -1.58 16.49
CA GLU A 26 -14.61 -1.31 17.72
C GLU A 26 -15.57 -2.47 18.00
N GLU A 27 -15.45 -3.05 19.19
CA GLU A 27 -16.36 -4.08 19.68
C GLU A 27 -16.89 -3.62 21.04
N LYS A 28 -18.22 -3.54 21.16
CA LYS A 28 -18.89 -3.14 22.39
C LYS A 28 -19.79 -4.26 22.89
N THR A 29 -19.58 -4.64 24.14
CA THR A 29 -20.42 -5.55 24.91
C THR A 29 -21.01 -4.78 26.09
N GLU A 30 -21.92 -5.40 26.84
CA GLU A 30 -22.59 -4.75 27.97
C GLU A 30 -21.63 -4.29 29.07
N SER A 31 -20.50 -4.99 29.25
CA SER A 31 -19.52 -4.73 30.32
C SER A 31 -18.13 -4.31 29.81
N LYS A 32 -17.89 -4.37 28.49
CA LYS A 32 -16.55 -4.12 27.91
C LYS A 32 -16.62 -3.48 26.54
N SER A 33 -15.71 -2.55 26.32
CA SER A 33 -15.39 -2.02 24.99
C SER A 33 -13.97 -2.40 24.59
N VAL A 34 -13.77 -2.73 23.32
CA VAL A 34 -12.47 -2.98 22.71
C VAL A 34 -12.32 -2.05 21.53
N TYR A 35 -11.22 -1.31 21.51
CA TYR A 35 -10.85 -0.43 20.40
C TYR A 35 -9.46 -0.82 19.91
N ARG A 36 -9.31 -1.02 18.60
CA ARG A 36 -8.03 -1.28 17.95
C ARG A 36 -7.93 -0.44 16.69
N GLU A 37 -6.76 0.15 16.47
CA GLU A 37 -6.42 0.80 15.22
C GLU A 37 -5.18 0.15 14.61
N TYR A 38 -5.17 0.09 13.29
CA TYR A 38 -4.02 -0.30 12.49
C TYR A 38 -3.75 0.82 11.50
N ASN A 39 -2.55 1.38 11.58
CA ASN A 39 -2.07 2.45 10.71
C ASN A 39 -0.69 2.04 10.20
N ARG A 40 -0.56 1.78 8.90
CA ARG A 40 0.72 1.41 8.27
C ARG A 40 0.87 2.07 6.93
N GLU A 41 2.10 2.46 6.64
CA GLU A 41 2.52 3.00 5.35
C GLU A 41 3.52 2.03 4.70
N PHE A 42 3.39 1.83 3.40
CA PHE A 42 4.27 1.01 2.59
C PHE A 42 4.76 1.81 1.39
N LEU A 43 6.07 1.99 1.28
CA LEU A 43 6.70 2.58 0.11
C LEU A 43 6.85 1.53 -0.99
N LEU A 44 6.37 1.85 -2.18
CA LEU A 44 6.46 1.00 -3.36
C LEU A 44 7.62 1.43 -4.25
N PRO A 45 8.18 0.51 -5.05
CA PRO A 45 9.26 0.84 -5.99
C PRO A 45 8.86 1.96 -6.95
N LYS A 46 9.84 2.78 -7.32
CA LYS A 46 9.66 3.84 -8.33
C LYS A 46 9.18 3.24 -9.66
N GLY A 47 8.18 3.88 -10.26
CA GLY A 47 7.58 3.43 -11.52
C GLY A 47 6.49 2.39 -11.38
N THR A 48 6.11 2.00 -10.15
CA THR A 48 4.90 1.21 -9.91
C THR A 48 3.68 1.97 -10.45
N ASN A 49 2.84 1.33 -11.27
CA ASN A 49 1.65 1.96 -11.82
C ASN A 49 0.51 1.97 -10.77
N PRO A 50 0.04 3.13 -10.28
CA PRO A 50 -1.02 3.21 -9.28
C PRO A 50 -2.32 2.56 -9.73
N GLU A 51 -2.68 2.66 -11.02
CA GLU A 51 -3.92 2.09 -11.57
C GLU A 51 -3.91 0.56 -11.59
N SER A 52 -2.72 -0.05 -11.47
CA SER A 52 -2.57 -1.51 -11.44
C SER A 52 -2.65 -2.10 -10.03
N ILE A 53 -2.71 -1.25 -9.01
CA ILE A 53 -2.81 -1.67 -7.61
C ILE A 53 -4.22 -2.20 -7.34
N LYS A 54 -4.28 -3.36 -6.69
CA LYS A 54 -5.54 -4.00 -6.32
C LYS A 54 -5.53 -4.31 -4.84
N SER A 55 -6.71 -4.28 -4.24
CA SER A 55 -6.89 -4.70 -2.86
C SER A 55 -8.07 -5.65 -2.75
N SER A 56 -7.99 -6.57 -1.79
CA SER A 56 -9.09 -7.44 -1.41
C SER A 56 -9.08 -7.65 0.10
N LEU A 57 -10.26 -7.75 0.70
CA LEU A 57 -10.45 -8.09 2.09
C LEU A 57 -11.20 -9.41 2.18
N SER A 58 -10.58 -10.42 2.77
CA SER A 58 -11.19 -11.74 2.95
C SER A 58 -12.21 -11.74 4.10
N LYS A 59 -13.08 -12.76 4.13
CA LYS A 59 -14.13 -12.89 5.16
C LYS A 59 -13.58 -13.09 6.58
N ASP A 60 -12.39 -13.65 6.71
CA ASP A 60 -11.68 -13.82 7.98
C ASP A 60 -10.97 -12.53 8.45
N GLY A 61 -10.86 -11.52 7.58
CA GLY A 61 -10.36 -10.18 7.92
C GLY A 61 -8.92 -9.90 7.49
N VAL A 62 -8.40 -10.64 6.50
CA VAL A 62 -7.07 -10.42 5.93
C VAL A 62 -7.17 -9.44 4.78
N LEU A 63 -6.55 -8.26 4.94
CA LEU A 63 -6.38 -7.29 3.86
C LEU A 63 -5.16 -7.69 3.01
N THR A 64 -5.38 -7.92 1.73
CA THR A 64 -4.33 -8.17 0.74
C THR A 64 -4.25 -6.98 -0.22
N VAL A 65 -3.06 -6.41 -0.37
CA VAL A 65 -2.76 -5.36 -1.35
C VAL A 65 -1.73 -5.89 -2.32
N GLU A 66 -2.07 -5.90 -3.60
CA GLU A 66 -1.21 -6.38 -4.68
C GLU A 66 -0.79 -5.20 -5.56
N ALA A 67 0.52 -5.05 -5.74
CA ALA A 67 1.12 -4.05 -6.62
C ALA A 67 2.14 -4.74 -7.54
N PRO A 68 1.89 -4.80 -8.86
CA PRO A 68 2.86 -5.32 -9.81
C PRO A 68 4.17 -4.53 -9.76
N LEU A 69 5.29 -5.25 -9.83
CA LEU A 69 6.59 -4.59 -9.93
C LEU A 69 6.67 -3.82 -11.26
N PRO A 70 7.30 -2.63 -11.27
CA PRO A 70 7.61 -1.95 -12.52
C PRO A 70 8.43 -2.87 -13.42
N ALA A 71 8.21 -2.79 -14.73
CA ALA A 71 9.04 -3.50 -15.69
C ALA A 71 10.51 -3.11 -15.44
N ILE A 72 11.36 -4.09 -15.16
CA ILE A 72 12.80 -3.88 -15.05
C ILE A 72 13.26 -3.51 -16.45
N GLY A 73 13.44 -2.21 -16.70
CA GLY A 73 14.11 -1.78 -17.91
C GLY A 73 15.52 -2.36 -17.88
N THR A 74 15.82 -3.29 -18.78
CA THR A 74 17.17 -3.85 -19.00
C THR A 74 18.15 -2.81 -19.57
N GLY A 75 17.87 -1.52 -19.38
CA GLY A 75 18.67 -0.42 -19.88
C GLY A 75 19.75 -0.07 -18.89
N GLU A 76 20.85 -0.81 -18.87
CA GLU A 76 22.12 -0.24 -18.45
C GLU A 76 22.34 1.02 -19.30
N LYS A 77 22.14 2.20 -18.71
CA LYS A 77 22.45 3.45 -19.39
C LYS A 77 23.96 3.61 -19.36
N LEU A 78 24.63 3.06 -20.36
CA LEU A 78 26.06 3.30 -20.58
C LEU A 78 26.24 4.80 -20.82
N ILE A 79 26.93 5.47 -19.89
CA ILE A 79 27.28 6.88 -20.02
C ILE A 79 28.58 6.92 -20.85
N PRO A 80 28.57 7.45 -22.08
CA PRO A 80 29.78 7.54 -22.88
C PRO A 80 30.76 8.54 -22.25
N ILE A 81 32.04 8.19 -22.24
CA ILE A 81 33.11 9.12 -21.84
C ILE A 81 33.33 10.09 -23.01
N ALA A 82 33.06 11.38 -22.80
CA ALA A 82 33.37 12.42 -23.76
C ALA A 82 34.78 12.97 -23.50
N HIS A 83 35.62 12.99 -24.54
CA HIS A 83 36.89 13.71 -24.55
C HIS A 83 36.71 15.01 -25.35
N GLN A 84 37.19 16.13 -24.80
CA GLN A 84 37.32 17.40 -25.51
C GLN A 84 38.57 17.42 -26.40
#